data_AF-A0A9D2R6X7-F1
#
_entry.id   AF-A0A9D2R6X7-F1
#
_cell.length_a   1.000
_cell.length_b   1.000
_cell.length_c   1.000
_cell.angle_alpha   90.00
_cell.angle_beta   90.00
_cell.angle_gamma   90.00
#
_symmetry.space_group_name_H-M   'P 1'
#
loop_
_entity.id
_entity.type
_entity.pdbx_description
1 polymer ?
#
loop_
_entity_poly.entity_id
_entity_poly.type
_entity_poly.pdbx_seq_one_letter_code
_entity_poly.pdbx_strand_id
1 'polypeptide(L)'
;MRDKNRSYEEMTHIYGRIWILSALGMIFAYPIVACIYYDAWPGIVPVLKGLVGVAPIFWTVGLIEVLTFVPMLGTAGSYLAFVTGNLTNLKVPAALTAMENARVKPGSEEGEVISTIAVATSSIVTTVIIAVGVALLVPLTPILNSPTLKPAFDNILPALFGGLAVVYVSKNWKISIAPLVFMVVLFLCVPSLSGSVGVLVPVGALIAIGAARILYKNGKL
;
A
#
# COMPACT_ATOMS: atom_id res chain seq x y z
N MET A 1 9.46 24.66 33.42
CA MET A 1 9.33 25.74 32.41
C MET A 1 9.37 25.08 31.04
N ARG A 2 8.24 25.04 30.33
CA ARG A 2 8.12 24.38 29.01
C ARG A 2 8.75 25.28 27.95
N ASP A 3 9.68 24.72 27.21
CA ASP A 3 10.45 25.38 26.15
C ASP A 3 9.52 26.08 25.13
N LYS A 4 9.70 27.39 24.95
CA LYS A 4 8.70 28.28 24.36
C LYS A 4 8.98 28.68 22.91
N ASN A 5 9.85 27.97 22.19
CA ASN A 5 10.07 28.18 20.75
C ASN A 5 10.64 26.91 20.09
N ARG A 6 9.84 25.84 20.01
CA ARG A 6 10.18 24.75 19.08
C ARG A 6 9.86 25.22 17.67
N SER A 7 10.77 24.99 16.73
CA SER A 7 10.54 25.30 15.32
C SER A 7 9.33 24.50 14.81
N TYR A 8 8.61 25.03 13.81
CA TYR A 8 7.50 24.33 13.16
C TYR A 8 7.91 22.91 12.71
N GLU A 9 9.14 22.77 12.18
CA GLU A 9 9.70 21.49 11.76
C GLU A 9 9.87 20.51 12.93
N GLU A 10 10.41 20.99 14.06
CA GLU A 10 10.58 20.17 15.26
C GLU A 10 9.24 19.69 15.82
N MET A 11 8.24 20.57 15.85
CA MET A 11 6.89 20.21 16.26
C MET A 11 6.31 19.17 15.29
N THR A 12 6.45 19.38 13.99
CA THR A 12 5.96 18.47 12.95
C THR A 12 6.56 17.07 13.11
N HIS A 13 7.87 16.96 13.34
CA HIS A 13 8.50 15.67 13.60
C HIS A 13 8.04 15.01 14.90
N ILE A 14 7.85 15.77 15.98
CA ILE A 14 7.37 15.22 17.26
C ILE A 14 5.95 14.68 17.10
N TYR A 15 5.03 15.49 16.59
CA TYR A 15 3.65 15.06 16.39
C TYR A 15 3.56 13.94 15.35
N GLY A 16 4.31 14.04 14.25
CA GLY A 16 4.37 13.03 13.21
C GLY A 16 4.82 11.66 13.73
N ARG A 17 5.87 11.62 14.56
CA ARG A 17 6.35 10.38 15.18
C ARG A 17 5.36 9.81 16.18
N ILE A 18 4.78 10.64 17.05
CA ILE A 18 3.75 10.20 18.00
C ILE A 18 2.58 9.60 17.22
N TRP A 19 2.11 10.27 16.17
CA TRP A 19 0.99 9.82 15.35
C TRP A 19 1.29 8.50 14.63
N ILE A 20 2.47 8.36 14.01
CA ILE A 20 2.89 7.10 13.39
C ILE A 20 2.91 5.96 14.41
N LEU A 21 3.50 6.18 15.59
CA LEU A 21 3.57 5.16 16.63
C LEU A 21 2.18 4.78 17.16
N SER A 22 1.28 5.74 17.33
CA SER A 22 -0.11 5.49 17.70
C SER A 22 -0.85 4.70 16.62
N ALA A 23 -0.68 5.05 15.34
CA ALA A 23 -1.28 4.33 14.22
C ALA A 23 -0.76 2.88 14.14
N LEU A 24 0.55 2.69 14.33
CA LEU A 24 1.16 1.36 14.40
C LEU A 24 0.54 0.53 15.53
N GLY A 25 0.36 1.13 16.71
CA GLY A 25 -0.33 0.52 17.83
C GLY A 25 -1.76 0.09 17.48
N MET A 26 -2.53 0.94 16.79
CA MET A 26 -3.90 0.61 16.35
C MET A 26 -3.93 -0.52 15.31
N ILE A 27 -2.97 -0.57 14.38
CA ILE A 27 -2.87 -1.65 13.38
C ILE A 27 -2.66 -3.00 14.08
N PHE A 28 -1.83 -3.06 15.12
CA PHE A 28 -1.65 -4.29 15.90
C PHE A 28 -2.78 -4.56 16.90
N ALA A 29 -3.50 -3.53 17.34
CA ALA A 29 -4.58 -3.70 18.30
C ALA A 29 -5.67 -4.65 17.79
N TYR A 30 -6.12 -4.50 16.55
CA TYR A 30 -7.17 -5.36 15.98
C TYR A 30 -6.80 -6.87 15.97
N PRO A 31 -5.68 -7.31 15.35
CA PRO A 31 -5.34 -8.73 15.34
C PRO A 31 -5.09 -9.28 16.75
N ILE A 32 -4.51 -8.49 17.67
CA ILE A 32 -4.31 -8.92 19.06
C ILE A 32 -5.65 -9.11 19.77
N VAL A 33 -6.56 -8.13 19.67
CA VAL A 33 -7.90 -8.22 20.27
C VAL A 33 -8.68 -9.39 19.69
N ALA A 34 -8.59 -9.64 18.38
CA ALA A 34 -9.20 -10.81 17.75
C ALA A 34 -8.60 -12.13 18.27
N CYS A 35 -7.27 -12.22 18.42
CA CYS A 35 -6.62 -13.41 18.99
C CYS A 35 -7.07 -13.66 20.44
N ILE A 36 -7.21 -12.61 21.25
CA ILE A 36 -7.68 -12.73 22.64
C ILE A 36 -9.16 -13.15 22.68
N TYR A 37 -10.01 -12.55 21.85
CA TYR A 37 -11.45 -12.80 21.87
C TYR A 37 -11.81 -14.20 21.33
N TYR A 38 -11.15 -14.64 20.26
CA TYR A 38 -11.40 -15.95 19.63
C TYR A 38 -10.47 -17.07 20.12
N ASP A 39 -9.56 -16.78 21.05
CA ASP A 39 -8.49 -17.69 21.51
C ASP A 39 -7.68 -18.33 20.35
N ALA A 40 -7.49 -17.56 19.27
CA ALA A 40 -6.96 -18.03 17.99
C ALA A 40 -5.55 -17.52 17.72
N TRP A 41 -4.63 -17.77 18.65
CA TRP A 41 -3.24 -17.31 18.53
C TRP A 41 -2.52 -18.01 17.37
N PRO A 42 -1.99 -17.27 16.39
CA PRO A 42 -1.25 -17.87 15.29
C PRO A 42 0.09 -18.40 15.80
N GLY A 43 0.47 -19.59 15.33
CA GLY A 43 1.81 -20.12 15.61
C GLY A 43 2.91 -19.22 15.03
N ILE A 44 4.04 -19.11 15.74
CA ILE A 44 5.19 -18.28 15.32
C ILE A 44 5.68 -18.67 13.91
N VAL A 45 5.72 -19.96 13.59
CA VAL A 45 6.21 -20.47 12.30
C VAL A 45 5.31 -20.02 11.13
N PRO A 46 3.97 -20.18 11.18
CA PRO A 46 3.06 -19.57 10.20
C PRO A 46 3.21 -18.06 10.04
N VAL A 47 3.32 -17.30 11.14
CA VAL A 47 3.48 -15.84 11.10
C VAL A 47 4.77 -15.46 10.37
N LEU A 48 5.88 -16.11 10.70
CA LEU A 48 7.17 -15.86 10.03
C LEU A 48 7.14 -16.25 8.55
N LYS A 49 6.50 -17.37 8.19
CA LYS A 49 6.34 -17.76 6.78
C LYS A 49 5.53 -16.74 6.00
N GLY A 50 4.44 -16.22 6.58
CA GLY A 50 3.65 -15.15 6.00
C GLY A 50 4.45 -13.86 5.84
N LEU A 51 5.21 -13.49 6.89
CA LEU A 51 6.07 -12.30 6.88
C LEU A 51 7.14 -12.40 5.78
N VAL A 52 7.86 -13.52 5.67
CA VAL A 52 8.89 -13.71 4.64
C VAL A 52 8.32 -13.65 3.22
N GLY A 53 7.06 -14.07 3.01
CA GLY A 53 6.42 -13.99 1.71
C GLY A 53 6.07 -12.56 1.25
N VAL A 54 5.91 -11.63 2.20
CA VAL A 54 5.39 -10.27 1.92
C VAL A 54 6.46 -9.20 2.16
N ALA A 55 7.23 -9.33 3.24
CA ALA A 55 8.13 -8.30 3.73
C ALA A 55 9.22 -7.88 2.74
N PRO A 56 9.89 -8.77 1.97
CA PRO A 56 10.92 -8.36 1.02
C PRO A 56 10.40 -7.36 -0.04
N ILE A 57 9.17 -7.54 -0.51
CA ILE A 57 8.57 -6.63 -1.49
C ILE A 57 8.16 -5.33 -0.81
N PHE A 58 7.38 -5.42 0.28
CA PHE A 58 6.81 -4.23 0.91
C PHE A 58 7.85 -3.36 1.63
N TRP A 59 8.92 -3.93 2.17
CA TRP A 59 10.04 -3.13 2.69
C TRP A 59 10.81 -2.44 1.57
N THR A 60 11.06 -3.12 0.46
CA THR A 60 11.75 -2.50 -0.69
C THR A 60 10.91 -1.37 -1.27
N VAL A 61 9.62 -1.61 -1.52
CA VAL A 61 8.69 -0.61 -2.00
C VAL A 61 8.57 0.53 -0.99
N GLY A 62 8.36 0.22 0.30
CA GLY A 62 8.26 1.24 1.35
C GLY A 62 9.50 2.13 1.44
N LEU A 63 10.71 1.56 1.32
CA LEU A 63 11.94 2.34 1.28
C LEU A 63 12.00 3.26 0.06
N ILE A 64 11.69 2.74 -1.13
CA ILE A 64 11.68 3.52 -2.37
C ILE A 64 10.63 4.63 -2.28
N GLU A 65 9.43 4.33 -1.79
CA GLU A 65 8.35 5.29 -1.62
C GLU A 65 8.72 6.40 -0.64
N VAL A 66 9.36 6.08 0.49
CA VAL A 66 9.86 7.10 1.44
C VAL A 66 10.88 8.02 0.78
N LEU A 67 11.88 7.45 0.10
CA LEU A 67 12.93 8.25 -0.56
C LEU A 67 12.38 9.09 -1.71
N THR A 68 11.33 8.61 -2.39
CA THR A 68 10.76 9.26 -3.57
C THR A 68 9.73 10.31 -3.18
N PHE A 69 8.80 9.99 -2.28
CA PHE A 69 7.64 10.84 -1.98
C PHE A 69 7.90 11.87 -0.89
N VAL A 70 8.82 11.64 0.05
CA VAL A 70 9.12 12.63 1.09
C VAL A 70 9.59 13.97 0.52
N PRO A 71 10.57 14.01 -0.42
CA PRO A 71 10.99 15.26 -1.04
C PRO A 71 9.89 15.94 -1.86
N MET A 72 8.94 15.17 -2.39
CA MET A 72 7.83 15.72 -3.18
C MET A 72 6.71 16.29 -2.31
N LEU A 73 6.42 15.68 -1.17
CA LEU A 73 5.27 16.02 -0.34
C LEU A 73 5.60 16.98 0.81
N GLY A 74 6.87 17.12 1.18
CA GLY A 74 7.27 17.83 2.39
C GLY A 74 7.05 17.01 3.67
N THR A 75 7.51 17.52 4.80
CA THR A 75 7.58 16.78 6.07
C THR A 75 6.18 16.47 6.61
N ALA A 76 5.34 17.48 6.75
CA ALA A 76 3.99 17.33 7.32
C ALA A 76 3.08 16.46 6.42
N GLY A 77 3.07 16.74 5.12
CA GLY A 77 2.33 15.97 4.13
C GLY A 77 2.74 14.49 4.10
N SER A 78 4.03 14.20 4.27
CA SER A 78 4.53 12.82 4.31
C SER A 78 4.05 12.05 5.53
N TYR A 79 4.18 12.62 6.74
CA TYR A 79 3.69 11.94 7.96
C TYR A 79 2.22 11.55 7.85
N LEU A 80 1.39 12.42 7.26
CA LEU A 80 -0.01 12.14 7.06
C LEU A 80 -0.26 11.13 5.93
N ALA A 81 0.42 11.26 4.79
CA ALA A 81 0.27 10.38 3.63
C ALA A 81 0.67 8.93 3.95
N PHE A 82 1.76 8.72 4.69
CA PHE A 82 2.24 7.38 5.05
C PHE A 82 1.30 6.65 6.03
N VAL A 83 0.64 7.37 6.93
CA VAL A 83 -0.34 6.77 7.84
C VAL A 83 -1.67 6.48 7.13
N THR A 84 -2.11 7.38 6.26
CA THR A 84 -3.42 7.27 5.59
C THR A 84 -3.40 6.39 4.35
N GLY A 85 -2.22 6.09 3.81
CA GLY A 85 -2.00 5.14 2.73
C GLY A 85 -2.43 5.63 1.35
N ASN A 86 -2.35 4.72 0.37
CA ASN A 86 -2.67 4.95 -1.04
C ASN A 86 -1.91 6.15 -1.67
N LEU A 87 -0.61 6.25 -1.37
CA LEU A 87 0.23 7.37 -1.77
C LEU A 87 0.29 7.52 -3.29
N THR A 88 0.75 6.45 -3.96
CA THR A 88 1.03 6.45 -5.40
C THR A 88 -0.22 6.72 -6.26
N ASN A 89 -1.39 6.19 -5.88
CA ASN A 89 -2.57 6.31 -6.73
C ASN A 89 -3.41 7.56 -6.42
N LEU A 90 -3.30 8.13 -5.21
CA LEU A 90 -4.24 9.17 -4.80
C LEU A 90 -3.57 10.35 -4.09
N LYS A 91 -2.71 10.13 -3.08
CA LYS A 91 -2.15 11.25 -2.30
C LYS A 91 -1.13 12.06 -3.08
N VAL A 92 -0.20 11.39 -3.75
CA VAL A 92 0.87 12.03 -4.52
C VAL A 92 0.30 12.79 -5.72
N PRO A 93 -0.57 12.19 -6.56
CA PRO A 93 -1.20 12.95 -7.66
C PRO A 93 -2.04 14.13 -7.17
N ALA A 94 -2.79 13.98 -6.07
CA ALA A 94 -3.59 15.07 -5.51
C ALA A 94 -2.72 16.24 -5.03
N ALA A 95 -1.61 15.94 -4.32
CA ALA A 95 -0.67 16.95 -3.86
C ALA A 95 0.04 17.66 -5.02
N LEU A 96 0.54 16.91 -6.01
CA LEU A 96 1.21 17.46 -7.18
C LEU A 96 0.26 18.34 -8.01
N THR A 97 -0.98 17.89 -8.25
CA THR A 97 -2.00 18.66 -8.97
C THR A 97 -2.37 19.93 -8.22
N ALA A 98 -2.50 19.88 -6.89
CA ALA A 98 -2.78 21.06 -6.08
C ALA A 98 -1.63 22.08 -6.13
N MET A 99 -0.38 21.61 -6.04
CA MET A 99 0.79 22.47 -6.17
C MET A 99 0.92 23.09 -7.56
N GLU A 100 0.66 22.32 -8.62
CA GLU A 100 0.66 22.81 -10.00
C GLU A 100 -0.41 23.88 -10.22
N ASN A 101 -1.63 23.66 -9.72
CA ASN A 101 -2.71 24.64 -9.77
C ASN A 101 -2.39 25.92 -8.98
N ALA A 102 -1.70 25.79 -7.85
CA ALA A 102 -1.22 26.91 -7.05
C ALA A 102 0.07 27.55 -7.61
N ARG A 103 0.65 26.98 -8.69
CA ARG A 103 1.91 27.41 -9.32
C ARG A 103 3.09 27.45 -8.34
N VAL A 104 3.13 26.53 -7.39
CA VAL A 104 4.22 26.36 -6.41
C VAL A 104 5.03 25.11 -6.74
N LYS A 105 6.30 25.10 -6.32
CA LYS A 105 7.22 23.98 -6.59
C LYS A 105 7.28 23.03 -5.39
N PRO A 106 7.38 21.71 -5.62
CA PRO A 106 7.73 20.76 -4.57
C PRO A 106 9.05 21.18 -3.88
N GLY A 107 9.08 21.10 -2.56
CA GLY A 107 10.23 21.48 -1.74
C GLY A 107 10.35 22.98 -1.42
N SER A 108 9.41 23.84 -1.86
CA SER A 108 9.26 25.19 -1.29
C SER A 108 8.38 25.17 -0.05
N GLU A 109 8.48 26.20 0.80
CA GLU A 109 7.63 26.32 2.00
C GLU A 109 6.14 26.36 1.62
N GLU A 110 5.78 27.12 0.59
CA GLU A 110 4.40 27.18 0.09
C GLU A 110 3.96 25.83 -0.50
N GLY A 111 4.87 25.13 -1.19
CA GLY A 111 4.64 23.79 -1.71
C GLY A 111 4.31 22.79 -0.59
N GLU A 112 5.06 22.81 0.51
CA GLU A 112 4.80 21.94 1.66
C GLU A 112 3.44 22.22 2.30
N VAL A 113 3.06 23.49 2.43
CA VAL A 113 1.73 23.87 2.97
C VAL A 113 0.61 23.36 2.05
N ILE A 114 0.70 23.63 0.75
CA ILE A 114 -0.31 23.20 -0.23
C ILE A 114 -0.40 21.66 -0.30
N SER A 115 0.75 20.98 -0.35
CA SER A 115 0.83 19.52 -0.32
C SER A 115 0.16 18.95 0.94
N THR A 116 0.46 19.51 2.12
CA THR A 116 -0.11 19.07 3.39
C THR A 116 -1.63 19.20 3.40
N ILE A 117 -2.16 20.33 2.93
CA ILE A 117 -3.60 20.55 2.81
C ILE A 117 -4.22 19.55 1.83
N ALA A 118 -3.61 19.36 0.66
CA ALA A 118 -4.11 18.43 -0.36
C ALA A 118 -4.16 16.98 0.16
N VAL A 119 -3.10 16.52 0.83
CA VAL A 119 -3.04 15.20 1.47
C VAL A 119 -4.11 15.10 2.56
N ALA A 120 -4.27 16.12 3.40
CA ALA A 120 -5.26 16.12 4.47
C ALA A 120 -6.69 16.04 3.93
N THR A 121 -7.06 16.89 2.98
CA THR A 121 -8.38 16.87 2.32
C THR A 121 -8.63 15.52 1.67
N SER A 122 -7.65 15.03 0.90
CA SER A 122 -7.72 13.72 0.28
C SER A 122 -7.98 12.60 1.31
N SER A 123 -7.31 12.65 2.46
CA SER A 123 -7.45 11.63 3.52
C SER A 123 -8.76 11.73 4.29
N ILE A 124 -9.27 12.93 4.50
CA ILE A 124 -10.61 13.14 5.06
C ILE A 124 -11.66 12.55 4.10
N VAL A 125 -11.60 12.88 2.82
CA VAL A 125 -12.55 12.36 1.82
C VAL A 125 -12.49 10.84 1.74
N THR A 126 -11.29 10.27 1.70
CA THR A 126 -11.10 8.80 1.69
C THR A 126 -11.72 8.16 2.93
N THR A 127 -11.44 8.71 4.11
CA THR A 127 -11.97 8.22 5.39
C THR A 127 -13.50 8.31 5.44
N VAL A 128 -14.09 9.41 4.99
CA VAL A 128 -15.55 9.59 4.95
C VAL A 128 -16.19 8.58 4.02
N ILE A 129 -15.65 8.39 2.81
CA ILE A 129 -16.18 7.41 1.85
C ILE A 129 -16.13 6.00 2.44
N ILE A 130 -15.00 5.62 3.08
CA ILE A 130 -14.87 4.32 3.72
C ILE A 130 -15.85 4.18 4.88
N ALA A 131 -15.96 5.18 5.75
CA ALA A 131 -16.87 5.15 6.90
C ALA A 131 -18.33 5.01 6.47
N VAL A 132 -18.75 5.76 5.44
CA VAL A 132 -20.08 5.63 4.83
C VAL A 132 -20.26 4.23 4.23
N GLY A 133 -19.29 3.75 3.47
CA GLY A 133 -19.32 2.40 2.88
C GLY A 133 -19.50 1.31 3.95
N VAL A 134 -18.75 1.39 5.04
CA VAL A 134 -18.86 0.45 6.17
C VAL A 134 -20.22 0.58 6.88
N ALA A 135 -20.69 1.80 7.15
CA ALA A 135 -21.99 2.02 7.78
C ALA A 135 -23.14 1.47 6.94
N LEU A 136 -23.02 1.53 5.61
CA LEU A 136 -24.01 1.01 4.67
C LEU A 136 -23.98 -0.51 4.52
N LEU A 137 -22.94 -1.22 5.00
CA LEU A 137 -22.90 -2.69 4.90
C LEU A 137 -24.09 -3.35 5.60
N VAL A 138 -24.45 -2.88 6.80
CA VAL A 138 -25.56 -3.44 7.59
C VAL A 138 -26.91 -3.28 6.85
N PRO A 139 -27.35 -2.08 6.45
CA PRO A 139 -28.62 -1.93 5.73
C PRO A 139 -28.60 -2.55 4.32
N LEU A 140 -27.43 -2.70 3.68
CA LEU A 140 -27.32 -3.34 2.37
C LEU A 140 -27.26 -4.88 2.45
N THR A 141 -27.05 -5.47 3.62
CA THR A 141 -27.03 -6.94 3.85
C THR A 141 -28.09 -7.73 3.07
N PRO A 142 -29.39 -7.37 3.04
CA PRO A 142 -30.40 -8.12 2.28
C PRO A 142 -30.12 -8.15 0.78
N ILE A 143 -29.52 -7.09 0.23
CA ILE A 143 -29.13 -7.02 -1.18
C ILE A 143 -27.82 -7.80 -1.40
N LEU A 144 -26.83 -7.59 -0.53
CA LEU A 144 -25.52 -8.23 -0.61
C LEU A 144 -25.62 -9.77 -0.51
N ASN A 145 -26.56 -10.29 0.27
CA ASN A 145 -26.82 -11.73 0.40
C ASN A 145 -27.72 -12.31 -0.71
N SER A 146 -28.08 -11.52 -1.73
CA SER A 146 -28.88 -12.03 -2.84
C SER A 146 -28.13 -13.13 -3.60
N PRO A 147 -28.79 -14.22 -4.00
CA PRO A 147 -28.16 -15.32 -4.75
C PRO A 147 -27.52 -14.86 -6.07
N THR A 148 -28.04 -13.78 -6.66
CA THR A 148 -27.53 -13.16 -7.88
C THR A 148 -26.15 -12.52 -7.71
N LEU A 149 -25.82 -12.01 -6.52
CA LEU A 149 -24.51 -11.39 -6.25
C LEU A 149 -23.48 -12.39 -5.72
N LYS A 150 -23.89 -13.59 -5.32
CA LYS A 150 -22.99 -14.64 -4.79
C LYS A 150 -21.76 -14.90 -5.69
N PRO A 151 -21.90 -15.06 -7.02
CA PRO A 151 -20.72 -15.26 -7.88
C PRO A 151 -19.75 -14.06 -7.89
N ALA A 152 -20.26 -12.83 -7.70
CA ALA A 152 -19.42 -11.64 -7.62
C ALA A 152 -18.61 -11.63 -6.30
N PHE A 153 -19.24 -12.00 -5.17
CA PHE A 153 -18.57 -12.13 -3.88
C PHE A 153 -17.52 -13.25 -3.87
N ASP A 154 -17.83 -14.40 -4.47
CA ASP A 154 -16.91 -15.54 -4.58
C ASP A 154 -15.65 -15.19 -5.40
N ASN A 155 -15.74 -14.17 -6.29
CA ASN A 155 -14.63 -13.72 -7.14
C ASN A 155 -14.00 -12.38 -6.70
N ILE A 156 -14.24 -11.91 -5.47
CA ILE A 156 -13.65 -10.66 -4.98
C ILE A 156 -12.12 -10.72 -5.00
N LEU A 157 -11.51 -11.80 -4.52
CA LEU A 157 -10.05 -11.91 -4.47
C LEU A 157 -9.42 -11.93 -5.89
N PRO A 158 -9.90 -12.75 -6.84
CA PRO A 158 -9.47 -12.67 -8.24
C PRO A 158 -9.66 -11.30 -8.88
N ALA A 159 -10.80 -10.63 -8.64
CA ALA A 159 -11.07 -9.30 -9.20
C ALA A 159 -10.12 -8.24 -8.62
N LEU A 160 -9.88 -8.27 -7.30
CA LEU A 160 -8.97 -7.36 -6.60
C LEU A 160 -7.53 -7.54 -7.07
N PHE A 161 -6.99 -8.77 -7.00
CA PHE A 161 -5.61 -9.04 -7.39
C PHE A 161 -5.40 -9.00 -8.90
N GLY A 162 -6.41 -9.34 -9.70
CA GLY A 162 -6.38 -9.20 -11.15
C GLY A 162 -6.28 -7.73 -11.57
N GLY A 163 -7.06 -6.85 -10.97
CA GLY A 163 -6.96 -5.40 -11.20
C GLY A 163 -5.58 -4.85 -10.82
N LEU A 164 -5.07 -5.21 -9.63
CA LEU A 164 -3.71 -4.83 -9.21
C LEU A 164 -2.64 -5.38 -10.16
N ALA A 165 -2.77 -6.63 -10.59
CA ALA A 165 -1.84 -7.24 -11.54
C ALA A 165 -1.79 -6.45 -12.85
N VAL A 166 -2.94 -6.04 -13.41
CA VAL A 166 -2.97 -5.21 -14.62
C VAL A 166 -2.26 -3.87 -14.40
N VAL A 167 -2.52 -3.19 -13.27
CA VAL A 167 -1.89 -1.89 -12.97
C VAL A 167 -0.36 -2.01 -12.86
N TYR A 168 0.15 -3.06 -12.22
CA TYR A 168 1.60 -3.23 -12.06
C TYR A 168 2.30 -3.82 -13.29
N VAL A 169 1.66 -4.76 -13.98
CA VAL A 169 2.21 -5.40 -15.20
C VAL A 169 2.19 -4.42 -16.38
N SER A 170 1.13 -3.61 -16.53
CA SER A 170 1.04 -2.64 -17.65
C SER A 170 2.14 -1.58 -17.60
N LYS A 171 2.55 -1.15 -16.40
CA LYS A 171 3.66 -0.18 -16.25
C LYS A 171 5.00 -0.71 -16.76
N ASN A 172 5.30 -2.00 -16.58
CA ASN A 172 6.60 -2.59 -16.94
C ASN A 172 6.45 -3.96 -17.64
N TRP A 173 5.58 -4.01 -18.66
CA TRP A 173 5.20 -5.26 -19.35
C TRP A 173 6.39 -6.13 -19.78
N LYS A 174 7.45 -5.50 -20.31
CA LYS A 174 8.63 -6.21 -20.82
C LYS A 174 9.34 -7.03 -19.73
N ILE A 175 9.36 -6.51 -18.50
CA ILE A 175 10.01 -7.17 -17.36
C ILE A 175 9.03 -8.14 -16.69
N SER A 176 7.77 -7.73 -16.54
CA SER A 176 6.76 -8.48 -15.79
C SER A 176 6.28 -9.76 -16.49
N ILE A 177 6.41 -9.87 -17.82
CA ILE A 177 5.92 -11.05 -18.55
C ILE A 177 6.67 -12.34 -18.21
N ALA A 178 7.98 -12.25 -18.00
CA ALA A 178 8.83 -13.41 -17.73
C ALA A 178 8.43 -14.15 -16.43
N PRO A 179 8.34 -13.48 -15.25
CA PRO A 179 7.87 -14.13 -14.04
C PRO A 179 6.39 -14.54 -14.13
N LEU A 180 5.55 -13.79 -14.85
CA LEU A 180 4.13 -14.10 -14.98
C LEU A 180 3.89 -15.39 -15.76
N VAL A 181 4.52 -15.54 -16.93
CA VAL A 181 4.44 -16.77 -17.73
C VAL A 181 5.00 -17.96 -16.94
N PHE A 182 6.14 -17.78 -16.28
CA PHE A 182 6.74 -18.83 -15.46
C PHE A 182 5.78 -19.31 -14.36
N MET A 183 5.19 -18.38 -13.59
CA MET A 183 4.29 -18.72 -12.49
C MET A 183 3.01 -19.39 -12.99
N VAL A 184 2.44 -18.93 -14.12
CA VAL A 184 1.26 -19.57 -14.72
C VAL A 184 1.57 -21.00 -15.14
N VAL A 185 2.68 -21.21 -15.86
CA VAL A 185 3.10 -22.56 -16.29
C VAL A 185 3.37 -23.46 -15.07
N LEU A 186 4.06 -22.95 -14.06
CA LEU A 186 4.38 -23.70 -12.84
C LEU A 186 3.11 -24.18 -12.13
N PHE A 187 2.11 -23.32 -11.95
CA PHE A 187 0.86 -23.70 -11.27
C PHE A 187 -0.04 -24.61 -12.11
N LEU A 188 0.02 -24.53 -13.45
CA LEU A 188 -0.66 -25.47 -14.32
C LEU A 188 -0.01 -26.86 -14.28
N CYS A 189 1.32 -26.93 -14.26
CA CYS A 189 2.06 -28.20 -14.22
C CYS A 189 2.06 -28.84 -12.82
N VAL A 190 2.09 -28.02 -11.76
CA VAL A 190 2.17 -28.50 -10.37
C VAL A 190 1.15 -27.75 -9.49
N PRO A 191 -0.14 -28.17 -9.54
CA PRO A 191 -1.20 -27.49 -8.78
C PRO A 191 -1.00 -27.52 -7.26
N SER A 192 -0.26 -28.51 -6.73
CA SER A 192 0.04 -28.64 -5.30
C SER A 192 0.89 -27.48 -4.74
N LEU A 193 1.59 -26.74 -5.60
CA LEU A 193 2.37 -25.56 -5.19
C LEU A 193 1.51 -24.31 -4.94
N SER A 194 0.23 -24.31 -5.33
CA SER A 194 -0.71 -23.19 -5.10
C SER A 194 -0.91 -22.88 -3.61
N GLY A 195 -0.77 -23.88 -2.72
CA GLY A 195 -0.80 -23.66 -1.27
C GLY A 195 0.45 -22.96 -0.71
N SER A 196 1.51 -22.82 -1.51
CA SER A 196 2.81 -22.26 -1.12
C SER A 196 3.19 -21.01 -1.92
N VAL A 197 2.20 -20.29 -2.47
CA VAL A 197 2.42 -19.06 -3.28
C VAL A 197 3.38 -18.09 -2.60
N GLY A 198 3.26 -17.89 -1.28
CA GLY A 198 4.14 -16.99 -0.52
C GLY A 198 5.63 -17.36 -0.58
N VAL A 199 5.98 -18.64 -0.71
CA VAL A 199 7.37 -19.11 -0.85
C VAL A 199 7.90 -18.91 -2.27
N LEU A 200 7.02 -18.83 -3.26
CA LEU A 200 7.37 -18.64 -4.66
C LEU A 200 7.51 -17.16 -5.06
N VAL A 201 7.04 -16.23 -4.22
CA VAL A 201 7.18 -14.78 -4.45
C VAL A 201 8.64 -14.35 -4.65
N PRO A 202 9.62 -14.74 -3.80
CA PRO A 202 11.03 -14.44 -4.03
C PRO A 202 11.59 -15.04 -5.33
N VAL A 203 11.14 -16.24 -5.70
CA VAL A 203 11.54 -16.89 -6.97
C VAL A 203 11.07 -16.06 -8.16
N GLY A 204 9.82 -15.61 -8.14
CA GLY A 204 9.28 -14.69 -9.15
C GLY A 204 10.07 -13.37 -9.23
N ALA A 205 10.46 -12.81 -8.09
CA ALA A 205 11.28 -11.59 -8.04
C ALA A 205 12.67 -11.80 -8.67
N LEU A 206 13.34 -12.92 -8.38
CA LEU A 206 14.65 -13.26 -8.98
C LEU A 206 14.55 -13.43 -10.50
N ILE A 207 13.48 -14.06 -10.98
CA ILE A 207 13.21 -14.19 -12.43
C ILE A 207 13.01 -12.82 -13.06
N ALA A 208 12.25 -11.92 -12.41
CA ALA A 208 12.04 -10.55 -12.89
C ALA A 208 13.37 -9.78 -13.00
N ILE A 209 14.24 -9.88 -11.98
CA ILE A 209 15.56 -9.24 -11.97
C ILE A 209 16.46 -9.80 -13.07
N GLY A 210 16.47 -11.13 -13.25
CA GLY A 210 17.21 -11.80 -14.32
C GLY A 210 16.76 -11.35 -15.71
N ALA A 211 15.45 -11.33 -15.94
CA ALA A 211 14.85 -10.86 -17.19
C ALA A 211 15.18 -9.38 -17.45
N ALA A 212 15.07 -8.52 -16.43
CA ALA A 212 15.45 -7.11 -16.54
C ALA A 212 16.93 -6.96 -16.93
N ARG A 213 17.85 -7.73 -16.33
CA ARG A 213 19.28 -7.65 -16.67
C ARG A 213 19.58 -8.08 -18.11
N ILE A 214 18.89 -9.10 -18.61
CA ILE A 214 19.04 -9.57 -20.00
C ILE A 214 18.49 -8.52 -20.98
N LEU A 215 17.31 -7.96 -20.70
CA LEU A 215 16.71 -6.90 -21.52
C LEU A 215 17.58 -5.64 -21.56
N TYR A 216 18.18 -5.27 -20.43
CA TYR A 216 19.11 -4.14 -20.34
C TYR A 216 20.36 -4.35 -21.19
N LYS A 217 21.01 -5.52 -21.08
CA LYS A 217 22.19 -5.85 -21.90
C LYS A 217 21.90 -5.88 -23.40
N ASN A 218 20.66 -6.19 -23.77
CA ASN A 218 20.22 -6.24 -25.16
C ASN A 218 19.68 -4.91 -25.69
N GLY A 219 19.74 -3.82 -24.91
CA GLY A 219 19.25 -2.49 -25.31
C GLY A 219 17.73 -2.42 -25.51
N LYS A 220 16.96 -3.34 -24.92
CA LYS A 220 15.50 -3.45 -25.10
C LYS A 220 14.70 -2.85 -23.94
N LEU A 221 15.40 -2.28 -22.96
CA LEU A 221 14.86 -1.72 -21.72
C LEU A 221 14.78 -0.20 -21.81
#